data_AF-A0A7G5MZE8-F1
#
_entry.id   AF-A0A7G5MZE8-F1
#
_cell.length_a   1.000
_cell.length_b   1.000
_cell.length_c   1.000
_cell.angle_alpha   90.00
_cell.angle_beta   90.00
_cell.angle_gamma   90.00
#
_symmetry.space_group_name_H-M   'P 1'
#
loop_
_entity.id
_entity.type
_entity.pdbx_description
1 polymer ?
#
loop_
_entity_poly.entity_id
_entity_poly.type
_entity_poly.pdbx_seq_one_letter_code
_entity_poly.pdbx_strand_id
1 'polypeptide(L)'
;MYLEIEAVYNEEVEVSLFSSPDSLFEIYISYGRLYGIICAESEKAYQKYEEIKKELTHAHKRIQEPTDQFINLFCKKHKVSLPDNIFFHPSKFLSSK
;
A
#
# COMPACT_ATOMS: atom_id res chain seq x y z
N MET A 1 -12.00 10.01 3.71
CA MET A 1 -10.59 9.70 3.43
C MET A 1 -10.01 10.89 2.70
N TYR A 2 -8.82 11.36 3.09
CA TYR A 2 -8.17 12.53 2.50
C TYR A 2 -6.79 12.15 1.97
N LEU A 3 -6.44 12.58 0.75
CA LEU A 3 -5.10 12.39 0.21
C LEU A 3 -4.12 13.32 0.94
N GLU A 4 -3.12 12.73 1.57
CA GLU A 4 -2.08 13.44 2.32
C GLU A 4 -0.83 13.65 1.48
N ILE A 5 -0.39 12.59 0.80
CA ILE A 5 0.82 12.59 -0.02
C ILE A 5 0.57 11.76 -1.27
N GLU A 6 1.00 12.27 -2.41
CA GLU A 6 1.09 11.54 -3.67
C GLU A 6 2.55 11.55 -4.16
N ALA A 7 3.07 10.39 -4.54
CA ALA A 7 4.36 10.28 -5.20
C ALA A 7 4.27 9.34 -6.40
N VAL A 8 4.59 9.90 -7.57
CA VAL A 8 4.73 9.15 -8.83
C VAL A 8 6.20 9.15 -9.23
N TYR A 9 6.76 7.97 -9.50
CA TYR A 9 8.12 7.77 -9.97
C TYR A 9 8.13 7.19 -11.38
N ASN A 10 8.81 7.90 -12.29
CA ASN A 10 8.94 7.54 -13.71
C ASN A 10 7.60 7.25 -14.42
N GLU A 11 6.50 7.87 -13.96
CA GLU A 11 5.14 7.64 -14.47
C GLU A 11 4.62 6.19 -14.35
N GLU A 12 5.36 5.30 -13.69
CA GLU A 12 5.11 3.85 -13.66
C GLU A 12 4.92 3.30 -12.24
N VAL A 13 5.43 3.99 -11.23
CA VAL A 13 5.26 3.62 -9.80
C VAL A 13 4.52 4.72 -9.08
N GLU A 14 3.36 4.40 -8.51
CA GLU A 14 2.59 5.30 -7.66
C GLU A 14 2.58 4.78 -6.23
N VAL A 15 2.80 5.70 -5.28
CA VAL A 15 2.55 5.46 -3.86
C VAL A 15 1.84 6.68 -3.30
N SER A 16 0.62 6.47 -2.80
CA SER A 16 -0.26 7.54 -2.33
C SER A 16 -0.71 7.24 -0.91
N LEU A 17 -0.52 8.18 0.01
CA LEU A 17 -0.90 8.09 1.42
C LEU A 17 -2.21 8.82 1.65
N PHE A 18 -3.17 8.13 2.24
CA PHE A 18 -4.48 8.63 2.57
C PHE A 18 -4.72 8.57 4.08
N SER A 19 -5.22 9.64 4.67
CA SER A 19 -5.70 9.65 6.05
C SER A 19 -7.18 9.28 6.13
N SER A 20 -7.56 8.63 7.23
CA SER A 20 -8.96 8.36 7.59
C SER A 20 -9.27 8.99 8.95
N PRO A 21 -10.52 9.46 9.17
CA PRO A 21 -10.97 9.91 10.50
C PRO A 21 -10.79 8.86 11.59
N ASP A 22 -10.83 7.57 11.23
CA ASP A 22 -10.76 6.43 12.16
C ASP A 22 -9.32 6.04 12.56
N SER A 23 -8.35 6.95 12.43
CA SER A 23 -6.92 6.78 12.80
C SER A 23 -6.12 5.72 12.01
N LEU A 24 -6.74 5.08 11.01
CA LEU A 24 -6.07 4.16 10.09
C LEU A 24 -5.76 4.87 8.78
N PHE A 25 -4.50 4.89 8.39
CA PHE A 25 -4.05 5.42 7.12
C PHE A 25 -3.99 4.31 6.09
N GLU A 26 -4.26 4.67 4.84
CA GLU A 26 -4.20 3.78 3.69
C GLU A 26 -3.07 4.22 2.76
N ILE A 27 -2.20 3.29 2.40
CA ILE A 27 -1.16 3.50 1.40
C ILE A 27 -1.58 2.73 0.16
N TYR A 28 -2.05 3.46 -0.85
CA TYR A 28 -2.25 2.91 -2.18
C TYR A 28 -0.90 2.74 -2.88
N ILE A 29 -0.76 1.64 -3.60
CA ILE A 29 0.40 1.35 -4.44
C ILE A 29 -0.04 0.94 -5.84
N SER A 30 0.75 1.33 -6.83
CA SER A 30 0.69 0.82 -8.20
C SER A 30 2.10 0.67 -8.75
N TYR A 31 2.41 -0.49 -9.31
CA TYR A 31 3.65 -0.79 -10.01
C TYR A 31 3.39 -1.96 -10.98
N GLY A 32 3.20 -1.69 -12.28
CA GLY A 32 2.86 -2.72 -13.26
C GLY A 32 1.60 -3.51 -12.85
N ARG A 33 1.73 -4.84 -12.70
CA ARG A 33 0.64 -5.71 -12.23
C ARG A 33 0.46 -5.75 -10.70
N LEU A 34 1.33 -5.09 -9.93
CA LEU A 34 1.22 -4.95 -8.48
C LEU A 34 0.43 -3.71 -8.14
N TYR A 35 -0.77 -3.87 -7.59
CA TYR A 35 -1.55 -2.77 -7.05
C TYR A 35 -2.34 -3.21 -5.82
N GLY A 36 -2.67 -2.25 -4.96
CA GLY A 36 -3.47 -2.52 -3.78
C GLY A 36 -3.25 -1.49 -2.68
N ILE A 37 -3.73 -1.84 -1.49
CA ILE A 37 -3.69 -0.95 -0.32
C ILE A 37 -3.00 -1.65 0.84
N ILE A 38 -2.22 -0.87 1.59
CA ILE A 38 -1.58 -1.25 2.83
C ILE A 38 -2.12 -0.33 3.93
N CYS A 39 -2.67 -0.92 4.99
CA CYS A 39 -3.15 -0.16 6.14
C CYS A 39 -2.01 0.08 7.14
N ALA A 40 -1.95 1.27 7.72
CA ALA A 40 -0.99 1.63 8.77
C ALA A 40 -1.66 2.47 9.86
N GLU A 41 -1.24 2.27 11.11
CA GLU A 41 -1.60 3.17 12.23
C GLU A 41 -1.05 4.58 11.95
N SER A 42 -1.80 5.62 12.31
CA SER A 42 -1.42 7.03 12.09
C SER A 42 0.01 7.36 12.54
N GLU A 43 0.42 6.88 13.71
CA GLU A 43 1.76 7.11 14.27
C GLU A 43 2.91 6.56 13.40
N LYS A 44 2.63 5.53 12.60
CA LYS A 44 3.62 4.83 11.77
C LYS A 44 3.39 5.05 10.28
N ALA A 45 2.31 5.74 9.90
CA ALA A 45 1.85 5.88 8.52
C ALA A 45 2.93 6.46 7.60
N TYR A 46 3.55 7.57 7.98
CA TYR A 46 4.61 8.21 7.21
C TYR A 46 5.87 7.34 7.11
N GLN A 47 6.28 6.69 8.20
CA GLN A 47 7.43 5.77 8.16
C GLN A 47 7.16 4.60 7.22
N LYS A 48 5.94 4.04 7.28
CA LYS A 48 5.54 2.93 6.42
C LYS A 48 5.49 3.35 4.96
N TYR A 49 4.92 4.52 4.68
CA TYR A 49 4.89 5.11 3.35
C TYR A 49 6.30 5.26 2.75
N GLU A 50 7.26 5.80 3.49
CA GLU A 50 8.64 5.94 3.02
C GLU A 50 9.34 4.60 2.77
N GLU A 51 9.07 3.59 3.62
CA GLU A 51 9.56 2.21 3.40
C GLU A 51 9.05 1.66 2.06
N ILE A 52 7.74 1.73 1.83
CA ILE A 52 7.07 1.23 0.62
C ILE A 52 7.59 1.94 -0.62
N LYS A 53 7.61 3.28 -0.60
CA LYS A 53 8.11 4.11 -1.70
C LYS A 53 9.54 3.74 -2.05
N LYS A 54 10.43 3.64 -1.05
CA LYS A 54 11.83 3.29 -1.28
C LYS A 54 11.99 1.90 -1.89
N GLU A 55 11.23 0.91 -1.41
CA GLU A 55 11.29 -0.47 -1.90
C GLU A 55 10.82 -0.59 -3.35
N LEU A 56 9.66 -0.01 -3.67
CA LEU A 56 9.09 -0.03 -5.03
C LEU A 56 9.97 0.74 -6.03
N THR A 57 10.43 1.94 -5.68
CA THR A 57 11.38 2.69 -6.53
C THR A 57 12.70 1.93 -6.74
N HIS A 58 13.21 1.21 -5.73
CA HIS A 58 14.42 0.40 -5.90
C HIS A 58 14.20 -0.83 -6.78
N ALA A 59 13.03 -1.47 -6.67
CA ALA A 59 12.67 -2.60 -7.52
C ALA A 59 12.58 -2.16 -8.98
N HIS A 60 11.85 -1.07 -9.26
CA HIS A 60 11.67 -0.50 -10.59
C HIS A 60 12.98 -0.10 -11.28
N LYS A 61 13.93 0.48 -10.53
CA LYS A 61 15.28 0.80 -11.06
C LYS A 61 16.08 -0.41 -11.54
N ARG A 62 15.74 -1.63 -11.08
CA ARG A 62 16.47 -2.86 -11.43
C ARG A 62 15.75 -3.68 -12.49
N ILE A 63 14.43 -3.70 -12.43
CA ILE A 63 13.53 -4.42 -13.33
C ILE A 63 12.37 -3.48 -13.62
N GLN A 64 12.01 -3.27 -14.88
CA GLN A 64 10.95 -2.31 -15.23
C GLN A 64 9.55 -2.84 -14.86
N GLU A 65 9.38 -4.16 -14.79
CA GLU A 65 8.13 -4.82 -14.44
C GLU A 65 8.35 -5.77 -13.25
N PRO A 66 7.42 -5.84 -12.28
CA PRO A 66 7.56 -6.73 -11.15
C PRO A 66 7.33 -8.19 -11.56
N THR A 67 8.22 -9.07 -11.09
CA THR A 67 8.06 -10.52 -11.25
C THR A 67 7.02 -11.08 -10.30
N ASP A 68 6.37 -12.20 -10.65
CA ASP A 68 5.38 -12.85 -9.77
C ASP A 68 5.98 -13.21 -8.39
N GLN A 69 7.27 -13.56 -8.34
CA GLN A 69 7.98 -13.80 -7.09
C GLN A 69 8.09 -12.54 -6.24
N PHE A 70 8.44 -11.40 -6.85
CA PHE A 70 8.51 -10.12 -6.15
C PHE A 70 7.12 -9.74 -5.62
N ILE A 71 6.08 -9.81 -6.46
CA ILE A 71 4.69 -9.51 -6.11
C ILE A 71 4.27 -10.33 -4.89
N ASN A 72 4.44 -11.65 -4.93
CA ASN A 72 4.02 -12.54 -3.85
C ASN A 72 4.74 -12.25 -2.53
N LEU A 73 6.06 -12.00 -2.57
CA LEU A 73 6.84 -11.68 -1.38
C LEU A 73 6.46 -10.32 -0.81
N PHE A 74 6.30 -9.31 -1.67
CA PHE A 74 5.93 -7.96 -1.29
C PHE A 74 4.53 -7.94 -0.66
N CYS A 75 3.54 -8.54 -1.32
CA CYS A 75 2.17 -8.64 -0.82
C CYS A 75 2.12 -9.34 0.54
N LYS A 76 2.87 -10.43 0.72
CA LYS A 76 2.94 -11.14 2.00
C LYS A 76 3.62 -10.30 3.10
N LYS A 77 4.74 -9.64 2.78
CA LYS A 77 5.50 -8.81 3.73
C LYS A 77 4.69 -7.62 4.21
N HIS A 78 3.99 -6.95 3.30
CA HIS A 78 3.28 -5.70 3.57
C HIS A 78 1.77 -5.89 3.80
N LYS A 79 1.28 -7.13 3.73
CA LYS A 79 -0.14 -7.48 3.88
C LYS A 79 -1.03 -6.66 2.93
N VAL A 80 -0.60 -6.57 1.66
CA VAL A 80 -1.31 -5.82 0.62
C VAL A 80 -2.69 -6.44 0.43
N SER A 81 -3.72 -5.59 0.48
CA SER A 81 -5.10 -5.96 0.18
C SER A 81 -5.48 -5.48 -1.22
N LEU A 82 -6.13 -6.33 -2.01
CA LEU A 82 -6.66 -5.93 -3.31
C LEU A 82 -7.86 -4.98 -3.13
N PRO A 83 -8.05 -3.97 -4.00
CA PRO A 83 -9.17 -3.02 -3.91
C PRO A 83 -10.56 -3.69 -3.80
N ASP A 84 -10.77 -4.82 -4.49
CA ASP A 84 -12.04 -5.56 -4.44
C ASP A 84 -12.32 -6.24 -3.08
N ASN A 85 -11.28 -6.45 -2.26
CA ASN A 85 -11.38 -6.93 -0.87
C ASN A 85 -11.48 -5.77 0.15
N ILE A 86 -11.53 -4.52 -0.32
CA ILE A 86 -11.55 -3.29 0.50
C ILE A 86 -12.95 -2.65 0.47
N PHE A 87 -13.99 -3.46 0.21
CA PHE A 87 -15.27 -3.14 0.80
C PHE A 87 -15.15 -3.28 2.32
N PHE A 88 -14.75 -2.17 2.94
CA PHE A 88 -14.79 -1.84 4.36
C PHE A 88 -15.98 -2.54 5.02
N HIS A 89 -15.76 -3.71 5.63
CA HIS A 89 -16.68 -4.30 6.59
C HIS A 89 -16.14 -4.01 7.99
N PRO A 90 -16.56 -2.90 8.63
CA PRO A 90 -16.23 -2.62 10.04
C PRO A 90 -16.76 -3.71 10.99
N SER A 91 -17.57 -4.65 10.50
CA SER A 91 -18.14 -5.76 11.27
C SER A 91 -17.19 -6.93 11.55
N LYS A 92 -15.97 -6.99 10.99
CA LYS A 92 -15.02 -8.10 11.30
C LYS A 92 -14.13 -7.87 12.53
N PHE A 93 -14.21 -6.73 13.20
CA PHE A 93 -13.54 -6.50 14.48
C PHE A 93 -14.45 -6.73 15.71
N LEU A 94 -15.73 -7.08 15.50
CA LEU A 94 -16.67 -7.46 16.56
C LEU A 94 -17.22 -8.86 16.32
N SER A 95 -16.36 -9.87 16.41
CA SER A 95 -16.74 -11.17 16.98
C SER A 95 -15.52 -12.09 17.05
N SER A 96 -14.87 -12.09 18.20
CA SER A 96 -14.44 -13.34 18.80
C SER A 96 -14.63 -13.23 20.30
N LYS A 97 -15.26 -14.27 20.84
CA LYS A 97 -15.86 -14.45 22.17
C LYS A 97 -15.05 -13.94 23.36
#